data_AF-A0A352KCT6-F1
#
_entry.id   AF-A0A352KCT6-F1
#
_cell.length_a   1.000
_cell.length_b   1.000
_cell.length_c   1.000
_cell.angle_alpha   90.00
_cell.angle_beta   90.00
_cell.angle_gamma   90.00
#
_symmetry.space_group_name_H-M   'P 1'
#
loop_
_entity.id
_entity.type
_entity.pdbx_description
1 polymer ?
#
loop_
_entity_poly.entity_id
_entity_poly.type
_entity_poly.pdbx_seq_one_letter_code
_entity_poly.pdbx_strand_id
1 'polypeptide(L)' 'NLLPGARIVVIDDVMTSGATAESCARALLGHGAAQVDILTLARVVRPVDTFV' A
#
# COMPACT_ATOMS: atom_id res chain seq x y z
N ASN A 1 20.40 -7.28 2.14
CA ASN A 1 19.45 -6.40 1.42
C ASN A 1 19.33 -6.84 -0.02
N LEU A 2 18.10 -7.03 -0.50
CA LEU A 2 17.81 -7.46 -1.88
C LEU A 2 17.44 -6.28 -2.81
N LEU A 3 17.06 -5.13 -2.25
CA LEU A 3 16.49 -3.99 -2.99
C LEU A 3 17.21 -2.65 -2.71
N PRO A 4 18.55 -2.60 -2.60
CA PRO A 4 19.26 -1.42 -2.12
C PRO A 4 18.98 -0.18 -2.98
N GLY A 5 18.41 0.86 -2.37
CA GLY A 5 18.16 2.15 -3.03
C GLY A 5 16.98 2.14 -4.01
N ALA A 6 16.26 1.03 -4.15
CA ALA A 6 15.18 0.90 -5.13
C ALA A 6 13.97 1.77 -4.75
N ARG A 7 13.31 2.35 -5.76
CA ARG A 7 12.02 3.03 -5.64
C ARG A 7 10.96 2.14 -6.29
N ILE A 8 9.98 1.67 -5.52
CA ILE A 8 9.07 0.60 -5.92
C ILE A 8 7.63 1.11 -5.84
N VAL A 9 6.85 0.84 -6.88
CA VAL A 9 5.39 1.02 -6.85
C VAL A 9 4.74 -0.35 -6.75
N VAL A 10 3.98 -0.59 -5.69
CA VAL A 10 3.14 -1.79 -5.55
C VAL A 10 1.77 -1.45 -6.16
N ILE A 11 1.33 -2.27 -7.11
CA ILE A 11 0.04 -2.11 -7.78
C ILE A 11 -0.93 -3.15 -7.23
N ASP A 12 -2.12 -2.70 -6.85
CA ASP A 12 -3.23 -3.55 -6.41
C ASP A 12 -4.55 -3.06 -7.01
N ASP A 13 -5.61 -3.86 -6.96
CA ASP A 13 -6.91 -3.45 -7.46
C ASP A 13 -7.68 -2.60 -6.44
N VAL A 14 -7.91 -3.12 -5.24
CA VAL A 14 -8.77 -2.52 -4.22
C VAL A 14 -8.08 -2.53 -2.87
N MET A 15 -7.82 -1.33 -2.34
CA MET A 15 -7.35 -1.16 -0.97
C MET A 15 -8.51 -1.14 0.02
N THR A 16 -8.53 -2.08 0.96
CA THR A 16 -9.50 -2.13 2.06
C THR A 16 -8.98 -1.37 3.29
N SER A 17 -8.59 -2.08 4.36
CA SER A 17 -7.98 -1.49 5.57
C SER A 17 -6.54 -1.02 5.36
N GLY A 18 -5.88 -1.48 4.28
CA GLY A 18 -4.48 -1.21 4.00
C GLY A 18 -3.50 -2.22 4.60
N ALA A 19 -3.98 -3.27 5.31
CA ALA A 19 -3.11 -4.25 5.96
C ALA A 19 -2.14 -4.95 4.97
N THR A 20 -2.62 -5.31 3.78
CA THR A 20 -1.78 -5.90 2.72
C THR A 20 -0.71 -4.91 2.26
N ALA A 21 -1.09 -3.67 1.95
CA ALA A 21 -0.19 -2.62 1.51
C ALA A 21 0.90 -2.32 2.56
N GLU A 22 0.54 -2.27 3.84
CA GLU A 22 1.48 -2.08 4.95
C GLU A 22 2.50 -3.24 5.04
N SER A 23 2.01 -4.48 4.96
CA SER A 23 2.87 -5.66 5.02
C SER A 23 3.87 -5.69 3.87
N CYS A 24 3.41 -5.38 2.65
CA CYS A 24 4.27 -5.25 1.47
C CYS A 24 5.31 -4.14 1.64
N ALA A 25 4.88 -2.94 2.06
CA ALA A 25 5.80 -1.81 2.25
C ALA A 25 6.86 -2.12 3.31
N ARG A 26 6.46 -2.70 4.45
CA ARG A 26 7.37 -3.11 5.53
C ARG A 26 8.40 -4.11 5.04
N ALA A 27 7.97 -5.14 4.30
CA ALA A 27 8.86 -6.14 3.74
C ALA A 27 9.86 -5.52 2.75
N LEU A 28 9.40 -4.68 1.81
CA LEU A 28 10.24 -4.07 0.78
C LEU A 28 11.25 -3.08 1.36
N LEU A 29 10.81 -2.22 2.27
CA LEU A 29 11.70 -1.28 2.99
C LEU A 29 12.72 -2.05 3.85
N GLY A 30 12.28 -3.10 4.54
CA GLY A 30 13.17 -3.98 5.32
C GLY A 30 14.25 -4.68 4.48
N HIS A 31 14.04 -4.81 3.17
CA HIS A 31 15.01 -5.37 2.23
C HIS A 31 15.84 -4.32 1.48
N GLY A 32 15.74 -3.04 1.87
CA GLY A 32 16.63 -1.98 1.41
C GLY A 32 16.06 -1.01 0.38
N ALA A 33 14.76 -1.11 0.07
CA ALA A 33 14.11 -0.12 -0.79
C ALA A 33 14.22 1.28 -0.17
N ALA A 34 14.51 2.29 -0.99
CA ALA A 34 14.53 3.68 -0.58
C ALA A 34 13.13 4.31 -0.50
N GLN A 35 12.19 3.80 -1.30
CA GLN A 35 10.82 4.27 -1.33
C GLN A 35 9.88 3.16 -1.78
N VAL A 36 8.70 3.10 -1.17
CA VAL A 36 7.59 2.25 -1.60
C VAL A 36 6.32 3.09 -1.69
N ASP A 37 5.76 3.18 -2.89
CA ASP A 37 4.46 3.82 -3.14
C ASP A 37 3.41 2.73 -3.42
N ILE A 38 2.16 2.98 -3.02
CA ILE A 38 1.04 2.05 -3.23
C ILE A 38 0.07 2.70 -4.22
N LEU A 39 -0.18 2.03 -5.33
CA LEU A 39 -1.14 2.44 -6.35
C LEU A 39 -2.29 1.44 -6.41
N THR A 40 -3.50 1.89 -6.10
CA THR A 40 -4.71 1.05 -6.18
C THR A 40 -5.78 1.73 -7.02
N LEU A 41 -6.60 0.93 -7.73
CA LEU A 41 -7.68 1.46 -8.55
C LEU A 41 -8.83 1.99 -7.67
N ALA A 42 -9.12 1.34 -6.55
CA ALA A 42 -10.17 1.75 -5.63
C ALA A 42 -9.75 1.64 -4.16
N ARG A 43 -10.38 2.45 -3.30
CA ARG A 43 -10.26 2.36 -1.85
C ARG A 43 -11.62 2.20 -1.21
N VAL A 44 -11.77 1.22 -0.34
CA VAL A 44 -12.97 1.08 0.48
C VAL A 44 -13.02 2.21 1.49
N VAL A 45 -14.10 3.00 1.42
CA VAL A 45 -14.41 4.03 2.41
C VAL A 45 -15.50 3.50 3.34
N ARG A 46 -15.49 3.96 4.60
CA ARG A 46 -16.57 3.61 5.52
C ARG A 46 -17.88 4.22 5.01
N PRO A 47 -19.02 3.52 5.15
CA PRO A 47 -20.32 4.12 4.88
C PRO A 47 -20.45 5.41 5.69
N VAL A 48 -20.89 6.48 5.04
CA VAL A 48 -21.34 7.68 5.73
C VAL A 48 -22.81 7.46 6.09
N ASP A 49 -23.15 7.64 7.37
CA ASP A 49 -24.53 7.54 7.83
C ASP A 49 -25.38 8.57 7.09
N THR A 50 -26.26 8.10 6.22
CA THR A 50 -27.16 8.94 5.44
C THR A 50 -28.49 9.00 6.16
N PHE A 51 -28.52 9.60 7.36
CA PHE A 51 -29.77 9.97 8.02
C PHE A 51 -30.13 11.39 7.57
N VAL A 52 -30.67 11.47 6.35
CA VAL A 52 -31.60 12.53 5.92
C VAL A 52 -32.97 11.91 5.73
#